data_AF-A0A0E9LYQ1-F1
#
_entry.id   AF-A0A0E9LYQ1-F1
#
_cell.length_a   1.000
_cell.length_b   1.000
_cell.length_c   1.000
_cell.angle_alpha   90.00
_cell.angle_beta   90.00
_cell.angle_gamma   90.00
#
_symmetry.space_group_name_H-M   'P 1'
#
loop_
_entity.id
_entity.type
_entity.pdbx_description
1 polymer ?
#
loop_
_entity_poly.entity_id
_entity_poly.type
_entity_poly.pdbx_seq_one_letter_code
_entity_poly.pdbx_strand_id
1 'polypeptide(L)'
;MTTMQFNDRLLGLQDKLLYFALSLTANDEDARDLLQETILKALTYRKQFTANTNFKAWVFTIMKNTFINNYRRNQKTRNTFDGNEDAAGGL
;
A
#
# COMPACT_ATOMS: atom_id res chain seq x y z
N MET A 1 -6.16 -18.74 14.31
CA MET A 1 -7.08 -18.44 13.19
C MET A 1 -6.68 -19.28 11.99
N THR A 2 -7.60 -20.05 11.41
CA THR A 2 -7.31 -20.90 10.25
C THR A 2 -7.04 -20.08 8.99
N THR A 3 -6.62 -20.73 7.90
CA THR A 3 -6.38 -20.04 6.61
C THR A 3 -7.65 -19.47 6.03
N MET A 4 -8.72 -20.27 6.00
CA MET A 4 -10.03 -19.83 5.52
C MET A 4 -10.55 -18.65 6.36
N GLN A 5 -10.52 -18.75 7.69
CA GLN A 5 -10.96 -17.65 8.57
C GLN A 5 -10.18 -16.35 8.36
N PHE A 6 -8.87 -16.42 8.09
CA PHE A 6 -8.08 -15.25 7.78
C PHE A 6 -8.53 -14.62 6.46
N ASN A 7 -8.67 -15.44 5.41
CA ASN A 7 -9.03 -15.00 4.08
C ASN A 7 -10.42 -14.37 4.06
N ASP A 8 -11.41 -14.99 4.70
CA ASP A 8 -12.78 -14.48 4.76
C ASP A 8 -12.84 -13.11 5.46
N ARG A 9 -12.10 -12.95 6.56
CA ARG A 9 -12.01 -11.67 7.26
C ARG A 9 -11.30 -10.60 6.42
N LEU A 10 -10.28 -10.98 5.65
CA LEU A 10 -9.55 -10.07 4.77
C LEU A 10 -10.43 -9.60 3.61
N LEU A 11 -11.12 -10.53 2.94
CA LEU A 11 -12.06 -10.24 1.85
C LEU A 11 -13.24 -9.38 2.35
N GLY A 12 -13.74 -9.64 3.56
CA GLY A 12 -14.77 -8.80 4.19
C GLY A 12 -14.34 -7.34 4.50
N LEU A 13 -13.05 -7.01 4.34
CA LEU A 13 -12.54 -5.65 4.45
C LEU A 13 -12.29 -4.99 3.10
N GLN A 14 -12.40 -5.71 1.98
CA GLN A 14 -11.96 -5.24 0.65
C GLN A 14 -12.59 -3.90 0.26
N ASP A 15 -13.92 -3.76 0.36
CA ASP A 15 -14.60 -2.51 -0.01
C ASP A 15 -14.16 -1.34 0.87
N LYS A 16 -14.03 -1.58 2.19
CA LYS A 16 -13.60 -0.56 3.15
C LYS A 16 -12.15 -0.14 2.91
N LEU A 17 -11.30 -1.08 2.50
CA LEU A 17 -9.91 -0.80 2.12
C LEU A 17 -9.86 -0.03 0.81
N LEU A 18 -10.71 -0.34 -0.17
CA LEU A 18 -10.80 0.41 -1.42
C LEU A 18 -11.22 1.86 -1.18
N TYR A 19 -12.28 2.08 -0.39
CA TYR A 19 -12.71 3.44 -0.02
C TYR A 19 -11.61 4.22 0.70
N PHE A 20 -10.87 3.56 1.58
CA PHE A 20 -9.74 4.18 2.26
C PHE A 20 -8.59 4.49 1.30
N ALA A 21 -8.25 3.57 0.39
CA ALA A 21 -7.23 3.78 -0.64
C ALA A 21 -7.59 4.95 -1.56
N LEU A 22 -8.86 5.06 -1.98
CA LEU A 22 -9.35 6.20 -2.76
C LEU A 22 -9.17 7.53 -2.01
N SER A 23 -9.43 7.56 -0.70
CA SER A 23 -9.22 8.76 0.12
C SER A 23 -7.75 9.18 0.25
N LEU A 24 -6.81 8.25 0.05
CA LEU A 24 -5.37 8.51 0.14
C LEU A 24 -4.76 8.92 -1.21
N THR A 25 -5.23 8.29 -2.30
CA THR A 25 -4.62 8.41 -3.64
C THR A 25 -5.33 9.45 -4.52
N ALA A 26 -6.62 9.70 -4.28
CA ALA A 26 -7.48 10.51 -5.15
C ALA A 26 -7.49 10.04 -6.63
N ASN A 27 -7.11 8.78 -6.89
CA ASN A 27 -7.05 8.17 -8.21
C ASN A 27 -7.52 6.70 -8.10
N ASP A 28 -8.41 6.26 -8.99
CA ASP A 28 -9.00 4.91 -8.93
C ASP A 28 -7.98 3.79 -9.24
N GLU A 29 -7.08 4.01 -10.19
CA GLU A 29 -6.04 3.06 -10.57
C GLU A 29 -5.03 2.89 -9.43
N ASP A 30 -4.48 3.99 -8.92
CA ASP A 30 -3.56 3.98 -7.77
C ASP A 30 -4.22 3.37 -6.52
N ALA A 31 -5.52 3.62 -6.30
CA ALA A 31 -6.26 3.02 -5.19
C ALA A 31 -6.37 1.50 -5.32
N ARG A 32 -6.66 0.99 -6.53
CA ARG A 32 -6.72 -0.46 -6.81
C ARG A 32 -5.36 -1.13 -6.65
N ASP A 33 -4.30 -0.46 -7.08
CA ASP A 33 -2.93 -0.96 -6.91
C ASP A 33 -2.52 -1.00 -5.43
N LEU A 34 -2.80 0.07 -4.68
CA LEU A 34 -2.58 0.11 -3.24
C LEU A 34 -3.39 -0.98 -2.51
N LEU A 35 -4.64 -1.21 -2.91
CA LEU A 35 -5.47 -2.28 -2.38
C LEU A 35 -4.82 -3.64 -2.65
N GLN A 36 -4.46 -3.94 -3.89
CA GLN A 36 -3.82 -5.22 -4.25
C GLN A 36 -2.54 -5.46 -3.44
N GLU A 37 -1.64 -4.47 -3.38
CA GLU A 37 -0.39 -4.60 -2.64
C GLU A 37 -0.64 -4.81 -1.14
N THR A 38 -1.67 -4.16 -0.58
CA THR A 38 -2.10 -4.35 0.80
C THR A 38 -2.57 -5.78 1.05
N ILE A 39 -3.44 -6.31 0.18
CA ILE A 39 -3.98 -7.68 0.31
C ILE A 39 -2.82 -8.69 0.22
N LEU A 40 -1.92 -8.52 -0.75
CA LEU A 40 -0.72 -9.36 -0.90
C LEU A 40 0.12 -9.35 0.38
N LYS A 41 0.45 -8.17 0.91
CA LYS A 41 1.23 -8.05 2.15
C LYS A 41 0.52 -8.63 3.36
N ALA A 42 -0.79 -8.44 3.48
CA ALA A 42 -1.58 -9.04 4.56
C ALA A 42 -1.49 -10.57 4.52
N LEU A 43 -1.58 -11.18 3.33
CA LEU A 43 -1.39 -12.62 3.15
C LEU A 43 0.05 -13.06 3.48
N THR A 44 1.06 -12.32 3.03
CA THR A 44 2.48 -12.60 3.33
C THR A 44 2.76 -12.53 4.83
N TYR A 45 2.25 -11.50 5.51
CA TYR A 45 2.47 -11.27 6.94
C TYR A 45 1.44 -11.96 7.83
N ARG A 46 0.59 -12.83 7.26
CA ARG A 46 -0.45 -13.55 8.00
C ARG A 46 0.07 -14.23 9.27
N LYS A 47 1.27 -14.83 9.22
CA LYS A 47 1.88 -15.52 10.36
C LYS A 47 2.30 -14.57 11.49
N GLN A 48 2.47 -13.28 11.18
CA GLN A 48 2.83 -12.24 12.15
C GLN A 48 1.60 -11.61 12.83
N PHE A 49 0.39 -11.95 12.38
CA PHE A 49 -0.83 -11.46 13.02
C PHE A 49 -1.03 -12.15 14.38
N THR A 50 -1.00 -11.36 15.45
CA THR A 50 -1.31 -11.83 16.79
C THR A 50 -2.81 -12.04 16.95
N ALA A 51 -3.23 -13.27 17.22
CA ALA A 51 -4.62 -13.59 17.54
C ALA A 51 -5.12 -12.74 18.74
N ASN A 52 -6.41 -12.40 18.77
CA ASN A 52 -7.04 -11.51 19.75
C ASN A 52 -6.67 -10.02 19.66
N THR A 53 -5.97 -9.58 18.61
CA THR A 53 -5.82 -8.16 18.28
C THR A 53 -6.85 -7.69 17.24
N ASN A 54 -6.98 -6.37 17.06
CA ASN A 54 -7.90 -5.79 16.09
C ASN A 54 -7.40 -6.02 14.66
N PHE A 55 -7.94 -7.06 14.01
CA PHE A 55 -7.62 -7.42 12.63
C PHE A 55 -7.80 -6.27 11.63
N LYS A 56 -8.89 -5.50 11.76
CA LYS A 56 -9.16 -4.36 10.89
C LYS A 56 -8.05 -3.31 11.03
N ALA A 57 -7.72 -2.91 12.25
CA ALA A 57 -6.65 -1.94 12.49
C ALA A 57 -5.29 -2.41 11.97
N TRP A 58 -5.00 -3.71 12.09
CA TRP A 58 -3.77 -4.31 11.58
C TRP A 58 -3.68 -4.21 10.04
N VAL A 59 -4.73 -4.57 9.31
CA VAL A 59 -4.74 -4.48 7.83
C VAL A 59 -4.68 -3.01 7.36
N PHE A 60 -5.40 -2.11 8.02
CA PHE A 60 -5.34 -0.67 7.70
C PHE A 60 -3.94 -0.08 7.96
N THR A 61 -3.23 -0.57 8.98
CA THR A 61 -1.83 -0.21 9.23
C THR A 61 -0.93 -0.66 8.09
N ILE A 62 -1.12 -1.88 7.56
CA ILE A 62 -0.38 -2.37 6.39
C ILE A 62 -0.62 -1.47 5.17
N MET A 63 -1.87 -1.08 4.90
CA MET A 63 -2.20 -0.17 3.80
C MET A 63 -1.51 1.18 3.96
N LYS A 64 -1.64 1.81 5.14
CA LYS A 64 -1.03 3.11 5.41
C LYS A 64 0.49 3.08 5.24
N ASN A 65 1.15 2.04 5.75
CA ASN A 65 2.60 1.87 5.59
C ASN A 65 2.99 1.65 4.12
N THR A 66 2.17 0.92 3.36
CA THR A 66 2.38 0.71 1.93
C THR A 66 2.27 2.02 1.16
N PHE A 67 1.21 2.79 1.41
CA PHE A 67 1.02 4.11 0.81
C PHE A 67 2.19 5.07 1.10
N ILE A 68 2.60 5.20 2.36
CA ILE A 68 3.72 6.08 2.76
C ILE A 68 5.02 5.66 2.05
N ASN A 69 5.27 4.35 1.95
CA ASN A 69 6.45 3.83 1.27
C ASN A 69 6.43 4.12 -0.24
N ASN A 70 5.28 3.96 -0.89
CA ASN A 70 5.11 4.24 -2.33
C ASN A 70 5.26 5.75 -2.59
N TYR A 71 4.62 6.59 -1.78
CA TYR A 71 4.75 8.04 -1.85
C TYR A 71 6.21 8.52 -1.71
N ARG A 72 6.95 7.98 -0.73
CA ARG A 72 8.36 8.31 -0.53
C ARG A 72 9.24 7.88 -1.72
N ARG A 73 8.92 6.75 -2.37
CA ARG A 73 9.63 6.31 -3.57
C ARG A 73 9.37 7.25 -4.74
N ASN A 74 8.11 7.61 -4.98
CA ASN A 74 7.74 8.51 -6.08
C ASN A 74 8.38 9.89 -5.94
N GLN A 75 8.48 10.44 -4.70
CA GLN A 75 9.21 11.69 -4.47
C GLN A 75 10.71 11.59 -4.78
N LYS A 76 11.37 10.49 -4.38
CA LYS A 76 12.80 10.27 -4.67
C LYS A 76 13.04 10.17 -6.16
N THR A 77 12.23 9.40 -6.86
CA THR A 77 12.31 9.25 -8.32
C THR A 77 12.14 10.60 -9.02
N ARG A 78 11.20 11.44 -8.56
CA ARG A 78 11.01 12.78 -9.13
C ARG A 78 12.23 13.67 -8.92
N ASN A 79 12.87 13.64 -7.74
CA ASN A 79 14.06 14.44 -7.47
C ASN A 79 15.32 13.95 -8.21
N THR A 80 15.40 12.69 -8.64
CA THR A 80 16.56 12.18 -9.38
C THR A 80 16.54 12.50 -10.88
N PHE A 81 15.37 12.83 -11.45
CA PHE A 81 15.24 13.18 -12.87
C PHE A 81 15.45 14.68 -13.15
N ASP A 82 15.43 15.54 -12.14
CA ASP A 82 15.59 17.00 -12.27
C ASP A 82 17.06 17.47 -12.19
N GLY A 83 18.03 16.56 -12.28
CA GLY A 83 19.44 16.84 -11.95
C GLY A 83 20.48 16.48 -13.01
N ASN A 84 20.10 16.20 -14.27
CA ASN A 84 21.08 15.75 -15.27
C ASN A 84 20.82 16.19 -16.73
N GLU A 85 20.36 17.42 -16.97
CA GLU A 85 20.21 17.98 -18.33
C GLU A 85 21.09 19.22 -18.64
N ASP A 86 22.07 19.57 -17.79
CA ASP A 86 22.91 20.78 -18.00
C ASP A 86 24.42 20.49 -18.16
N ALA A 87 24.81 19.47 -18.94
CA ALA A 87 26.24 19.20 -19.20
C ALA A 87 26.57 18.77 -20.65
N ALA A 88 25.85 19.29 -21.65
CA ALA A 88 26.18 19.07 -23.07
C ALA A 88 25.97 20.31 -23.96
N GLY A 89 26.33 21.49 -23.46
CA GLY A 89 26.23 22.74 -24.20
C GLY A 89 27.30 23.76 -23.78
N GLY A 90 28.54 23.52 -24.18
CA GLY A 90 29.63 24.48 -24.00
C GLY A 90 30.79 24.11 -24.91
N LEU A 91 31.06 25.00 -25.88
CA LEU A 91 32.11 24.94 -26.90
C LEU A 91 33.51 24.71 -26.33
#